data_AF-A0A844AM39-F1
#
_entry.id   AF-A0A844AM39-F1
#
_cell.length_a   1.000
_cell.length_b   1.000
_cell.length_c   1.000
_cell.angle_alpha   90.00
_cell.angle_beta   90.00
_cell.angle_gamma   90.00
#
_symmetry.space_group_name_H-M   'P 1'
#
loop_
_entity.id
_entity.type
_entity.pdbx_description
1 polymer ?
#
loop_
_entity_poly.entity_id
_entity_poly.type
_entity_poly.pdbx_seq_one_letter_code
_entity_poly.pdbx_strand_id
1 'polypeptide(L)' 'MRDKRLSNRIFKDYDDIVDQCCRVWNTLIEPPWKIMSIELRDWAHRS' A
#
# COMPACT_ATOMS: atom_id res chain seq x y z
N MET A 1 -16.45 8.05 -11.84
CA MET A 1 -16.84 8.67 -10.54
C MET A 1 -15.70 8.38 -9.56
N ARG A 2 -14.98 9.40 -9.08
CA ARG A 2 -13.71 9.24 -8.33
C ARG A 2 -14.01 8.99 -6.86
N ASP A 3 -13.71 7.79 -6.38
CA ASP A 3 -13.96 7.38 -5.00
C ASP A 3 -13.04 8.16 -4.04
N LYS A 4 -13.60 9.14 -3.30
CA LYS A 4 -12.85 10.05 -2.41
C LYS A 4 -12.52 9.43 -1.04
N ARG A 5 -12.54 8.10 -0.91
CA ARG A 5 -12.48 7.41 0.40
C ARG A 5 -11.11 7.43 1.08
N LEU A 6 -10.04 7.76 0.34
CA LEU A 6 -8.69 7.87 0.90
C LEU A 6 -8.25 9.31 1.21
N SER A 7 -8.88 10.32 0.62
CA SER A 7 -8.36 11.70 0.69
C SER A 7 -8.63 12.40 2.03
N ASN A 8 -9.51 11.86 2.88
CA ASN A 8 -9.93 12.46 4.16
C ASN A 8 -9.91 11.43 5.31
N ARG A 9 -8.80 10.69 5.51
CA ARG A 9 -8.63 9.89 6.74
C ARG A 9 -7.57 10.54 7.62
N ILE A 10 -8.02 11.19 8.69
CA ILE A 10 -7.18 11.55 9.84
C ILE A 10 -6.95 10.23 10.58
N PHE A 11 -5.70 9.78 10.60
CA PHE A 11 -5.31 8.64 11.42
C PHE A 11 -5.40 9.04 12.89
N LYS A 12 -6.02 8.19 13.71
CA LYS A 12 -6.35 8.53 15.09
C LYS A 12 -5.10 8.56 15.96
N ASP A 13 -4.25 7.56 15.77
CA ASP A 13 -3.01 7.35 16.52
C ASP A 13 -1.93 6.70 15.63
N TYR A 14 -0.69 6.65 16.11
CA TYR A 14 0.42 5.98 15.40
C TYR A 14 0.11 4.50 15.13
N ASP A 15 -0.49 3.82 16.10
CA ASP A 15 -0.85 2.41 15.98
C ASP A 15 -1.83 2.18 14.82
N ASP A 16 -2.79 3.07 14.59
CA ASP A 16 -3.73 2.98 13.46
C ASP A 16 -3.01 3.05 12.09
N ILE A 17 -1.92 3.81 12.00
CA ILE A 17 -1.09 3.89 10.79
C ILE A 17 -0.35 2.56 10.60
N VAL A 18 0.31 2.08 11.65
CA VAL A 18 1.07 0.83 11.61
C VAL A 18 0.16 -0.34 11.26
N ASP A 19 -0.99 -0.43 11.92
CA ASP A 19 -2.00 -1.47 11.68
C ASP A 19 -2.49 -1.46 10.23
N GLN A 20 -2.74 -0.27 9.68
CA GLN A 20 -3.18 -0.12 8.30
C GLN A 20 -2.06 -0.52 7.32
N CYS A 21 -0.82 -0.14 7.59
CA CYS A 21 0.34 -0.56 6.81
C CYS A 21 0.51 -2.09 6.85
N CYS A 22 0.44 -2.70 8.02
CA CYS A 22 0.54 -4.16 8.18
C CYS A 22 -0.57 -4.91 7.43
N ARG A 23 -1.82 -4.43 7.50
CA ARG A 23 -2.94 -5.02 6.75
C ARG A 23 -2.72 -4.95 5.24
N VAL A 24 -2.31 -3.79 4.74
CA VAL A 24 -2.03 -3.59 3.31
C VAL A 24 -0.86 -4.47 2.86
N TRP A 25 0.22 -4.51 3.65
CA TRP A 25 1.40 -5.31 3.35
C TRP A 25 1.12 -6.81 3.32
N ASN A 26 0.37 -7.33 4.29
CA ASN A 26 -0.02 -8.74 4.31
C ASN A 26 -0.91 -9.11 3.11
N THR A 27 -1.83 -8.23 2.72
CA THR A 27 -2.66 -8.39 1.50
C THR A 27 -1.84 -8.29 0.22
N LEU A 28 -0.71 -7.58 0.26
CA LEU A 28 0.20 -7.42 -0.88
C LEU A 28 1.07 -8.66 -1.10
N ILE A 29 1.40 -9.40 -0.04
CA ILE A 29 2.23 -10.61 -0.09
C ILE A 29 1.42 -11.86 -0.46
N GLU A 30 0.11 -11.88 -0.18
CA GLU A 30 -0.79 -13.00 -0.52
C GLU A 30 -0.72 -13.43 -2.00
N PRO A 31 -0.66 -12.51 -2.98
CA PRO A 31 -0.45 -12.83 -4.39
C PRO A 31 0.96 -12.42 -4.85
N PRO A 32 1.91 -13.36 -5.00
CA PRO A 32 3.29 -13.04 -5.35
C PRO A 32 3.44 -12.27 -6.67
N TRP A 33 2.51 -12.43 -7.61
CA TRP A 33 2.51 -11.68 -8.87
C TRP A 33 2.27 -10.17 -8.72
N LYS A 34 1.58 -9.72 -7.64
CA LYS A 34 1.40 -8.28 -7.39
C LYS A 34 2.72 -7.62 -6.99
N ILE A 35 3.52 -8.29 -6.17
CA ILE A 35 4.85 -7.79 -5.78
C ILE A 35 5.76 -7.70 -7.00
N MET A 36 5.80 -8.76 -7.83
CA MET A 36 6.59 -8.75 -9.07
C MET A 36 6.21 -7.57 -9.98
N SER A 37 4.92 -7.22 -10.08
CA SER A 37 4.48 -6.08 -10.89
C SER A 37 4.91 -4.71 -10.35
N ILE A 38 5.26 -4.62 -9.07
CA ILE A 38 5.77 -3.40 -8.42
C ILE A 38 7.28 -3.30 -8.64
N GLU A 39 8.00 -4.41 -8.44
CA GLU A 39 9.45 -4.49 -8.67
C GLU A 39 9.82 -4.23 -10.14
N LEU A 40 8.93 -4.53 -11.09
CA LEU A 40 9.12 -4.29 -12.53
C LEU A 40 8.90 -2.83 -12.97
N ARG A 41 8.60 -1.91 -12.05
CA ARG A 41 8.34 -0.52 -12.41
C ARG A 41 9.64 0.24 -12.60
N ASP A 42 9.68 1.10 -13.61
CA ASP A 42 10.85 1.91 -13.96
C ASP A 42 11.48 2.66 -12.79
N TRP A 43 10.68 3.10 -11.81
CA TRP A 43 11.20 3.81 -10.63
C TRP A 43 11.99 2.90 -9.68
N ALA A 44 11.70 1.59 -9.64
CA ALA A 44 12.43 0.60 -8.85
C ALA A 44 13.74 0.16 -9.53
N HIS A 45 13.83 0.29 -10.86
CA HIS A 45 15.02 -0.03 -11.65
C HIS A 45 15.95 1.17 -11.92
N ARG A 46 15.59 2.38 -11.46
CA ARG A 46 16.41 3.60 -11.58
C ARG A 46 17.34 3.80 -10.37
N SER A 47 18.10 2.77 -9.99
CA SER A 47 19.14 2.84 -8.94
C SER A 47 20.52 3.14 -9.52
#